data_AF-A0A258B9U6-F1
#
_entry.id   AF-A0A258B9U6-F1
#
_cell.length_a   1.000
_cell.length_b   1.000
_cell.length_c   1.000
_cell.angle_alpha   90.00
_cell.angle_beta   90.00
_cell.angle_gamma   90.00
#
_symmetry.space_group_name_H-M   'P 1'
#
loop_
_entity.id
_entity.type
_entity.pdbx_description
1 polymer ?
#
loop_
_entity_poly.entity_id
_entity_poly.type
_entity_poly.pdbx_seq_one_letter_code
_entity_poly.pdbx_strand_id
1 'polypeptide(L)'
;MDLTASYDPSQDQLALARAIADAAVLKAAGITLLPNEPVPTPDFTDPRIREALKSAYAQSVGRIKLAQRLLTLPDDAARNEQLRAELIASMPITENELKVLANQRAKLALEIMTKNNPGLKERIRLTEVKVANAPKEGAPLEVEVRIK
;
A
#
# COMPACT_ATOMS: atom_id res chain seq x y z
N MET A 1 -17.31 8.49 21.83
CA MET A 1 -17.35 7.88 20.49
C MET A 1 -16.08 7.10 20.33
N ASP A 2 -16.16 5.88 19.83
CA ASP A 2 -14.98 5.03 19.70
C ASP A 2 -14.72 4.78 18.21
N LEU A 3 -13.50 5.10 17.76
CA LEU A 3 -13.03 4.85 16.41
C LEU A 3 -12.11 3.64 16.46
N THR A 4 -12.53 2.53 15.85
CA THR A 4 -11.75 1.30 15.83
C THR A 4 -11.02 1.19 14.50
N ALA A 5 -9.69 1.18 14.57
CA ALA A 5 -8.86 0.86 13.42
C ALA A 5 -9.08 -0.61 13.03
N SER A 6 -9.20 -0.91 11.74
CA SER A 6 -9.26 -2.29 11.30
C SER A 6 -8.50 -2.53 10.00
N TYR A 7 -8.18 -3.80 9.76
CA TYR A 7 -7.57 -4.27 8.53
C TYR A 7 -8.13 -5.64 8.14
N ASP A 8 -8.13 -5.90 6.83
CA ASP A 8 -8.37 -7.22 6.27
C ASP A 8 -7.02 -7.88 5.94
N PRO A 9 -6.61 -8.94 6.65
CA PRO A 9 -5.31 -9.57 6.44
C PRO A 9 -5.05 -9.98 5.00
N SER A 10 -6.08 -10.43 4.27
CA SER A 10 -5.92 -10.94 2.91
C SER A 10 -5.83 -9.80 1.88
N GLN A 11 -6.72 -8.82 1.98
CA GLN A 11 -6.80 -7.72 1.02
C GLN A 11 -5.72 -6.67 1.29
N ASP A 12 -5.52 -6.31 2.55
CA ASP A 12 -4.56 -5.26 2.92
C ASP A 12 -3.12 -5.73 2.77
N GLN A 13 -2.83 -7.02 2.95
CA GLN A 13 -1.50 -7.56 2.70
C GLN A 13 -1.11 -7.39 1.23
N LEU A 14 -1.98 -7.81 0.31
CA LEU A 14 -1.73 -7.69 -1.11
C LEU A 14 -1.71 -6.23 -1.56
N ALA A 15 -2.63 -5.40 -1.07
CA ALA A 15 -2.69 -3.98 -1.40
C ALA A 15 -1.45 -3.22 -0.90
N LEU A 16 -0.99 -3.51 0.31
CA LEU A 16 0.21 -2.89 0.88
C LEU A 16 1.48 -3.34 0.13
N ALA A 17 1.62 -4.63 -0.18
CA ALA A 17 2.72 -5.14 -0.99
C ALA A 17 2.78 -4.46 -2.37
N ARG A 18 1.63 -4.30 -3.02
CA ARG A 18 1.49 -3.55 -4.29
C ARG A 18 1.92 -2.10 -4.13
N ALA A 19 1.40 -1.40 -3.14
CA ALA A 19 1.72 0.01 -2.90
C ALA A 19 3.22 0.22 -2.63
N ILE A 20 3.86 -0.66 -1.85
CA ILE A 20 5.31 -0.58 -1.57
C ILE A 20 6.12 -0.82 -2.84
N ALA A 21 5.80 -1.88 -3.59
CA ALA A 21 6.47 -2.21 -4.84
C ALA A 21 6.35 -1.09 -5.88
N ASP A 22 5.13 -0.63 -6.13
CA ASP A 22 4.86 0.44 -7.10
C ASP A 22 5.50 1.76 -6.67
N ALA A 23 5.45 2.09 -5.38
CA ALA A 23 6.12 3.28 -4.86
C ALA A 23 7.65 3.23 -5.04
N ALA A 24 8.27 2.05 -4.90
CA ALA A 24 9.69 1.87 -5.15
C ALA A 24 10.03 2.12 -6.63
N VAL A 25 9.21 1.61 -7.55
CA VAL A 25 9.36 1.86 -9.00
C VAL A 25 9.23 3.33 -9.32
N LEU A 26 8.17 3.99 -8.83
CA LEU A 26 7.93 5.41 -9.10
C LEU A 26 9.04 6.30 -8.53
N LYS A 27 9.50 6.02 -7.31
CA LYS A 27 10.64 6.73 -6.71
C LYS A 27 11.92 6.53 -7.51
N ALA A 28 12.20 5.32 -7.99
CA ALA A 28 13.34 5.04 -8.86
C ALA A 28 13.25 5.76 -10.22
N ALA A 29 12.03 6.04 -10.69
CA ALA A 29 11.78 6.88 -11.87
C ALA A 29 11.86 8.39 -11.59
N GLY A 30 12.13 8.80 -10.34
CA GLY A 30 12.17 10.21 -9.94
C GLY A 30 10.79 10.84 -9.70
N ILE A 31 9.73 10.03 -9.63
CA ILE A 31 8.38 10.52 -9.35
C ILE A 31 8.21 10.71 -7.84
N THR A 32 7.84 11.93 -7.45
CA THR A 32 7.54 12.27 -6.06
C THR A 32 6.12 11.86 -5.73
N LEU A 33 5.95 11.08 -4.67
CA LEU A 33 4.65 10.67 -4.16
C LEU A 33 4.20 11.64 -3.06
N LEU A 34 2.96 12.11 -3.15
CA LEU A 34 2.38 12.95 -2.11
C LEU A 34 2.01 12.08 -0.89
N PRO A 35 2.26 12.57 0.34
CA PRO A 35 1.82 11.88 1.55
C PRO A 35 0.30 11.70 1.55
N ASN A 36 -0.17 10.56 2.05
CA ASN A 36 -1.59 10.22 2.20
C ASN A 36 -2.40 10.13 0.91
N GLU A 37 -1.76 10.17 -0.27
CA GLU A 37 -2.42 9.87 -1.54
C GLU A 37 -2.26 8.40 -1.93
N PRO A 38 -3.22 7.84 -2.69
CA PRO A 38 -3.06 6.52 -3.29
C PRO A 38 -1.81 6.47 -4.18
N VAL A 39 -1.01 5.42 -4.02
CA VAL A 39 0.14 5.18 -4.92
C VAL A 39 -0.41 4.86 -6.31
N PRO A 40 -0.03 5.63 -7.36
CA PRO A 40 -0.52 5.35 -8.70
C PRO A 40 0.13 4.08 -9.27
N THR A 41 -0.57 3.40 -10.17
CA THR A 41 0.01 2.25 -10.87
C THR A 41 1.08 2.75 -11.85
N PRO A 42 2.30 2.14 -11.87
CA PRO A 42 3.33 2.52 -12.82
C PRO A 42 2.91 2.23 -14.27
N ASP A 43 3.18 3.18 -15.18
CA ASP A 43 2.92 3.01 -16.61
C ASP A 43 4.15 2.42 -17.32
N PHE A 44 4.08 1.12 -17.65
CA PHE A 44 5.17 0.42 -18.32
C PHE A 44 5.30 0.71 -19.82
N THR A 45 4.45 1.56 -20.39
CA THR A 45 4.69 2.09 -21.74
C THR A 45 5.81 3.12 -21.74
N ASP A 46 6.05 3.82 -20.62
CA ASP A 46 7.17 4.76 -20.46
C ASP A 46 8.50 3.99 -20.26
N PRO A 47 9.50 4.17 -21.15
CA PRO A 47 10.83 3.58 -20.99
C PRO A 47 11.49 3.87 -19.63
N ARG A 48 11.26 5.06 -19.05
CA ARG A 48 11.83 5.45 -17.75
C ARG A 48 11.28 4.59 -16.63
N ILE A 49 9.99 4.28 -16.66
CA ILE A 49 9.33 3.42 -15.67
C ILE A 49 9.78 1.97 -15.84
N ARG A 50 10.02 1.50 -17.06
CA ARG A 50 10.60 0.16 -17.32
C ARG A 50 12.01 0.02 -16.75
N GLU A 51 12.86 1.02 -16.92
CA GLU A 51 14.20 1.01 -16.31
C GLU A 51 14.13 1.12 -14.79
N ALA A 52 13.22 1.94 -14.27
CA ALA A 52 12.98 2.04 -12.83
C ALA A 52 12.46 0.73 -12.23
N LEU A 53 11.61 -0.02 -12.96
CA LEU A 53 11.16 -1.35 -12.57
C LEU A 53 12.33 -2.31 -12.42
N LYS A 54 13.25 -2.34 -13.40
CA LYS A 54 14.47 -3.15 -13.32
C LYS A 54 15.33 -2.77 -12.13
N SER A 55 15.49 -1.46 -11.86
CA SER A 55 16.24 -0.96 -10.72
C SER A 55 15.62 -1.39 -9.39
N ALA A 56 14.31 -1.18 -9.21
CA ALA A 56 13.59 -1.60 -8.00
C ALA A 56 13.64 -3.13 -7.81
N TYR A 57 13.44 -3.89 -8.89
CA TYR A 57 13.56 -5.34 -8.87
C TYR A 57 14.97 -5.80 -8.45
N ALA A 58 16.01 -5.19 -9.01
CA ALA A 58 17.39 -5.51 -8.66
C ALA A 58 17.71 -5.23 -7.18
N GLN A 59 17.06 -4.24 -6.58
CA GLN A 59 17.23 -3.87 -5.17
C GLN A 59 16.47 -4.82 -4.23
N SER A 60 15.20 -5.13 -4.54
CA SER A 60 14.34 -5.93 -3.66
C SER A 60 14.49 -7.44 -3.87
N VAL A 61 14.57 -7.89 -5.13
CA VAL A 61 14.60 -9.31 -5.48
C VAL A 61 16.03 -9.78 -5.79
N GLY A 62 16.84 -8.92 -6.41
CA GLY A 62 18.26 -9.16 -6.66
C GLY A 62 18.66 -9.12 -8.15
N ARG A 63 19.90 -8.70 -8.38
CA ARG A 63 20.48 -8.50 -9.73
C ARG A 63 20.63 -9.78 -10.55
N ILE A 64 20.97 -10.90 -9.90
CA ILE A 64 21.17 -12.19 -10.59
C ILE A 64 19.85 -12.67 -11.19
N LYS A 65 18.77 -12.64 -10.39
CA LYS A 65 17.45 -13.05 -10.85
C LYS A 65 16.91 -12.12 -11.95
N LEU A 66 17.19 -10.82 -11.85
CA LEU A 66 16.88 -9.87 -12.92
C LEU A 66 17.58 -10.27 -14.23
N ALA A 67 18.90 -10.50 -14.19
CA ALA A 67 19.67 -10.89 -15.37
C ALA A 67 19.13 -12.18 -16.00
N GLN A 68 18.81 -13.19 -15.17
CA GLN A 68 18.16 -14.41 -15.62
C GLN A 68 16.84 -14.11 -16.36
N ARG A 69 15.97 -13.29 -15.76
CA ARG A 69 14.67 -12.94 -16.37
C ARG A 69 14.81 -12.20 -17.69
N LEU A 70 15.76 -11.27 -17.80
CA LEU A 70 16.02 -10.53 -19.03
C LEU A 70 16.56 -11.42 -20.16
N LEU A 71 17.25 -12.51 -19.84
CA LEU A 71 17.73 -13.50 -20.81
C LEU A 71 16.65 -14.50 -21.22
N THR A 72 15.77 -14.90 -20.30
CA THR A 72 14.78 -15.97 -20.54
C THR A 72 13.45 -15.48 -21.09
N LEU A 73 13.09 -14.22 -20.85
CA LEU A 73 11.78 -13.67 -21.26
C LEU A 73 11.92 -12.81 -22.51
N PRO A 74 10.94 -12.84 -23.44
CA PRO A 74 10.88 -11.92 -24.58
C PRO A 74 10.70 -10.47 -24.12
N ASP A 75 11.12 -9.48 -24.93
CA ASP A 75 11.03 -8.05 -24.58
C ASP A 75 9.67 -7.47 -24.95
N ASP A 76 8.68 -7.85 -24.15
CA ASP A 76 7.29 -7.45 -24.33
C ASP A 76 6.67 -6.90 -23.04
N ALA A 77 5.41 -6.51 -23.12
CA ALA A 77 4.65 -6.03 -21.96
C ALA A 77 4.51 -7.11 -20.87
N ALA A 78 4.44 -8.39 -21.25
CA ALA A 78 4.28 -9.50 -20.32
C ALA A 78 5.50 -9.67 -19.40
N ARG A 79 6.71 -9.37 -19.91
CA ARG A 79 7.92 -9.33 -19.08
C ARG A 79 7.80 -8.33 -17.94
N ASN A 80 7.32 -7.11 -18.20
CA ASN A 80 7.22 -6.08 -17.16
C ASN A 80 6.17 -6.46 -16.11
N GLU A 81 5.03 -7.01 -16.53
CA GLU A 81 4.01 -7.54 -15.61
C GLU A 81 4.56 -8.67 -14.75
N GLN A 82 5.33 -9.59 -15.32
CA GLN A 82 5.96 -10.66 -14.56
C GLN A 82 6.99 -10.15 -13.54
N LEU A 83 7.85 -9.21 -13.95
CA LEU A 83 8.82 -8.59 -13.04
C LEU A 83 8.11 -7.85 -11.90
N ARG A 84 7.02 -7.14 -12.19
CA ARG A 84 6.20 -6.46 -11.18
C ARG A 84 5.54 -7.47 -10.23
N ALA A 85 4.95 -8.55 -10.74
CA ALA A 85 4.32 -9.58 -9.90
C ALA A 85 5.33 -10.23 -8.95
N GLU A 86 6.52 -10.54 -9.43
CA GLU A 86 7.60 -11.09 -8.61
C GLU A 86 8.14 -10.07 -7.59
N LEU A 87 8.21 -8.78 -7.95
CA LEU A 87 8.56 -7.71 -7.03
C LEU A 87 7.53 -7.60 -5.90
N ILE A 88 6.23 -7.58 -6.22
CA ILE A 88 5.14 -7.57 -5.22
C ILE A 88 5.25 -8.78 -4.29
N ALA A 89 5.48 -9.98 -4.84
CA ALA A 89 5.61 -11.20 -4.05
C ALA A 89 6.85 -11.21 -3.14
N SER A 90 7.86 -10.40 -3.44
CA SER A 90 9.07 -10.27 -2.61
C SER A 90 8.88 -9.37 -1.39
N MET A 91 7.77 -8.63 -1.28
CA MET A 91 7.53 -7.70 -0.18
C MET A 91 7.13 -8.48 1.09
N PRO A 92 7.95 -8.48 2.15
CA PRO A 92 7.58 -9.12 3.40
C PRO A 92 6.58 -8.22 4.12
N ILE A 93 5.30 -8.59 4.08
CA ILE A 93 4.26 -7.88 4.82
C ILE A 93 3.91 -8.66 6.08
N THR A 94 4.18 -8.05 7.22
CA THR A 94 3.94 -8.59 8.56
C THR A 94 2.62 -8.09 9.15
N GLU A 95 2.10 -8.81 10.14
CA GLU A 95 0.91 -8.37 10.89
C GLU A 95 1.12 -6.99 11.53
N ASN A 96 2.35 -6.68 11.95
CA ASN A 96 2.68 -5.38 12.53
C ASN A 96 2.50 -4.25 11.50
N GLU A 97 2.89 -4.44 10.25
CA GLU A 97 2.70 -3.45 9.18
C GLU A 97 1.23 -3.24 8.85
N LEU A 98 0.42 -4.30 8.91
CA LEU A 98 -1.04 -4.18 8.76
C LEU A 98 -1.69 -3.40 9.90
N LYS A 99 -1.23 -3.60 11.15
CA LYS A 99 -1.67 -2.79 12.30
C LYS A 99 -1.25 -1.33 12.18
N VAL A 100 -0.04 -1.06 11.67
CA VAL A 100 0.42 0.31 11.40
C VAL A 100 -0.47 0.96 10.33
N LEU A 101 -0.77 0.25 9.24
CA LEU A 101 -1.65 0.73 8.17
C LEU A 101 -3.06 1.05 8.69
N ALA A 102 -3.66 0.16 9.47
CA ALA A 102 -4.97 0.38 10.10
C ALA A 102 -4.98 1.64 10.97
N ASN A 103 -3.95 1.81 11.80
CA ASN A 103 -3.79 2.99 12.65
C ASN A 103 -3.61 4.28 11.86
N GLN A 104 -2.84 4.26 10.76
CA GLN A 104 -2.69 5.41 9.88
C GLN A 104 -4.01 5.81 9.23
N ARG A 105 -4.79 4.83 8.74
CA ARG A 105 -6.13 5.06 8.19
C ARG A 105 -7.09 5.66 9.23
N ALA A 106 -7.09 5.13 10.46
CA ALA A 106 -7.92 5.68 11.54
C ALA A 106 -7.51 7.10 11.95
N LYS A 107 -6.20 7.41 11.99
CA LYS A 107 -5.72 8.78 12.22
C LYS A 107 -6.17 9.74 11.13
N LEU A 108 -6.06 9.34 9.87
CA LEU A 108 -6.53 10.14 8.74
C LEU A 108 -8.04 10.37 8.80
N ALA A 109 -8.82 9.33 9.13
CA ALA A 109 -10.26 9.46 9.33
C ALA A 109 -10.60 10.44 10.46
N LEU A 110 -9.87 10.38 11.58
CA LEU A 110 -10.04 11.33 12.69
C LEU A 110 -9.72 12.76 12.27
N GLU A 111 -8.64 12.98 11.51
CA GLU A 111 -8.28 14.30 10.97
C GLU A 111 -9.39 14.85 10.07
N ILE A 112 -9.96 14.02 9.19
CA ILE A 112 -11.07 14.42 8.32
C ILE A 112 -12.32 14.75 9.14
N MET A 113 -12.69 13.91 10.11
CA MET A 113 -13.87 14.11 10.98
C MET A 113 -13.76 15.37 11.84
N THR A 114 -12.55 15.71 12.30
CA THR A 114 -12.31 16.84 13.20
C THR A 114 -12.01 18.15 12.47
N LYS A 115 -11.74 18.11 11.15
CA LYS A 115 -11.43 19.28 10.31
C LYS A 115 -12.46 20.40 10.46
N ASN A 116 -13.74 20.06 10.48
CA ASN A 116 -14.83 21.03 10.58
C ASN A 116 -15.37 21.21 12.00
N ASN A 117 -14.94 20.37 12.96
CA ASN A 117 -15.41 20.38 14.34
C ASN A 117 -14.30 19.91 15.29
N PRO A 118 -13.36 20.80 15.67
CA PRO A 118 -12.18 20.44 16.47
C PRO A 118 -12.52 19.88 17.85
N GLY A 119 -13.65 20.29 18.44
CA GLY A 119 -14.15 19.79 19.73
C GLY A 119 -14.55 18.31 19.74
N LEU A 120 -14.59 17.64 18.57
CA LEU A 120 -14.79 16.20 18.48
C LEU A 120 -13.50 15.42 18.80
N LYS A 121 -12.33 16.03 18.67
CA LYS A 121 -11.03 15.36 18.84
C LYS A 121 -10.86 14.77 20.25
N GLU A 122 -11.34 15.48 21.26
CA GLU A 122 -11.28 15.03 22.67
C GLU A 122 -12.38 14.02 23.03
N ARG A 123 -13.39 13.86 22.14
CA ARG A 123 -14.57 13.01 22.36
C ARG A 123 -14.52 11.69 21.61
N ILE A 124 -13.58 11.55 20.67
CA ILE A 124 -13.34 10.34 19.88
C ILE A 124 -12.09 9.64 20.45
N ARG A 125 -12.26 8.41 20.92
CA ARG A 125 -11.15 7.56 21.39
C ARG A 125 -10.78 6.57 20.31
N LEU A 126 -9.49 6.48 19.98
CA LEU A 126 -8.98 5.45 19.09
C LEU A 126 -8.77 4.17 19.91
N THR A 127 -9.44 3.09 19.54
CA THR A 127 -9.41 1.80 20.24
C THR A 127 -8.42 0.83 19.59
N GLU A 128 -8.22 -0.36 20.18
CA GLU A 128 -7.31 -1.38 19.65
C GLU A 128 -7.68 -1.81 18.23
N VAL A 129 -6.66 -2.07 17.42
CA VAL A 129 -6.82 -2.50 16.03
C VAL A 129 -7.50 -3.87 15.99
N LYS A 130 -8.58 -4.00 15.22
CA LYS A 130 -9.28 -5.27 15.00
C LYS A 130 -9.07 -5.82 13.60
N VAL A 131 -9.11 -7.14 13.50
CA VAL A 131 -9.23 -7.83 12.21
C VAL A 131 -10.68 -7.74 11.76
N ALA A 132 -10.91 -7.29 10.53
CA ALA A 132 -12.25 -7.21 9.94
C ALA A 132 -12.20 -7.68 8.48
N ASN A 133 -13.27 -8.33 8.01
CA ASN A 133 -13.40 -8.68 6.60
C ASN A 133 -13.86 -7.43 5.83
N ALA A 134 -13.12 -7.03 4.82
CA ALA A 134 -13.51 -5.91 3.98
C ALA A 134 -14.76 -6.29 3.14
N PRO A 135 -15.82 -5.47 3.09
CA PRO A 135 -16.79 -5.58 2.01
C PRO A 135 -16.09 -5.29 0.66
N LYS A 136 -16.66 -5.73 -0.47
CA LYS A 136 -16.06 -5.63 -1.82
C LYS A 136 -15.62 -4.21 -2.24
N GLU A 137 -16.03 -3.17 -1.51
CA GLU A 137 -15.63 -1.78 -1.73
C GLU A 137 -15.09 -1.17 -0.42
N GLY A 138 -13.81 -0.76 -0.43
CA GLY A 138 -13.19 0.04 0.63
C GLY A 138 -12.31 -0.73 1.63
N ALA A 139 -11.46 0.01 2.34
CA ALA A 139 -10.74 -0.50 3.51
C ALA A 139 -11.70 -0.59 4.71
N PRO A 140 -11.66 -1.66 5.51
CA PRO A 140 -12.54 -1.76 6.67
C PRO A 140 -12.15 -0.68 7.68
N LEU A 141 -13.14 0.09 8.13
CA LEU A 141 -13.05 1.04 9.23
C LEU A 141 -14.31 0.83 10.08
N GLU A 142 -14.12 0.32 11.30
CA GLU A 142 -15.24 0.08 12.22
C GLU A 142 -15.41 1.29 13.15
N VAL A 143 -16.56 1.97 13.07
CA VAL A 143 -16.89 3.10 13.93
C VAL A 143 -17.98 2.66 14.91
N GLU A 144 -17.66 2.58 16.20
CA GLU A 144 -18.64 2.21 17.24
C GLU A 144 -19.11 3.48 17.98
N VAL A 145 -20.36 3.88 17.72
CA VAL A 145 -20.97 5.03 18.40
C VAL A 145 -21.73 4.53 19.62
N ARG A 146 -21.07 4.52 20.78
CA ARG A 146 -21.78 4.38 22.07
C ARG A 146 -22.27 5.75 22.54
N ILE A 147 -23.58 5.94 22.50
CA ILE A 147 -24.29 7.02 23.19
C ILE A 147 -24.67 6.46 24.57
N LYS A 148 -24.20 7.12 25.64
CA LYS A 148 -24.65 6.81 27.01
C LYS A 148 -25.98 7.50 27.28
#